data_AF-A0A2E9FD69-F1
#
_entry.id   AF-A0A2E9FD69-F1
#
_cell.length_a   1.000
_cell.length_b   1.000
_cell.length_c   1.000
_cell.angle_alpha   90.00
_cell.angle_beta   90.00
_cell.angle_gamma   90.00
#
_symmetry.space_group_name_H-M   'P 1'
#
loop_
_entity.id
_entity.type
_entity.pdbx_description
1 polymer ?
#
loop_
_entity_poly.entity_id
_entity_poly.type
_entity_poly.pdbx_seq_one_letter_code
_entity_poly.pdbx_strand_id
1 'polypeptide(L)'
;MNKAQQLSTVLVLCAGVTPLAAEDYEMRLCKRVEVKPGQFRMVESIEKWKPAETAVIVCDMWDLHHCKNAVDRAVQMAPRMNELLKAARDRGSLIVHAPSSCMEFYKDHPARKRAQSAPKAGNVPEGIDQWLTWLDEREEKAGYPIDHSDGGEDDDPQEHAAWAKKLEKMGRNPRAPWKRQAGGLEIDGARDGITDNGTENWNLLENHGVKNVILLGVHTNMCVLGRPFGLRQMTRNGKNVVLMRDLTDTMYNPKMEPGVSHFQGTDLVVEHIEKYVCPTVTSDQILGGAPYRFATDPRRHIVFLIGEREYRTRETLPVFAAKYLSSGFRCTFVLADGKDHNRFRGIEAIRDADVLFVSVRRRALPGGDLKLIQEHVQAGKPVVGIRTASHAFSLRGKPVPEGHAVWENWDAEVIGGNYSGHHANKLKTKVWSLDAAGPLLGQKEPVRFESGGSLYINTPTRPGQDVLLMGGVDGVDRDEPVAWTFRRRDGGRTFYTSLGHVSDFEQAAFNEMLLKAVMWCVGTPAD
;
A
#
# COMPACT_ATOMS: atom_id res chain seq x y z
N MET A 1 32.65 29.77 -74.98
CA MET A 1 31.44 30.51 -74.56
C MET A 1 30.61 29.59 -73.67
N ASN A 2 30.45 30.02 -72.40
CA ASN A 2 29.62 29.56 -71.28
C ASN A 2 29.25 28.07 -71.11
N LYS A 3 29.91 27.44 -70.12
CA LYS A 3 29.38 26.32 -69.34
C LYS A 3 28.48 26.88 -68.22
N ALA A 4 27.21 26.50 -68.21
CA ALA A 4 26.28 26.81 -67.13
C ALA A 4 26.49 25.84 -65.95
N GLN A 5 26.77 26.39 -64.77
CA GLN A 5 26.79 25.67 -63.49
C GLN A 5 25.34 25.48 -63.01
N GLN A 6 24.92 24.23 -62.85
CA GLN A 6 23.73 23.88 -62.07
C GLN A 6 24.12 23.83 -60.59
N LEU A 7 23.57 24.75 -59.78
CA LEU A 7 23.57 24.61 -58.33
C LEU A 7 22.53 23.56 -57.93
N SER A 8 22.97 22.45 -57.34
CA SER A 8 22.10 21.51 -56.64
C SER A 8 21.94 21.96 -55.19
N THR A 9 20.76 22.46 -54.85
CA THR A 9 20.34 22.75 -53.48
C THR A 9 20.10 21.43 -52.74
N VAL A 10 20.98 21.07 -51.81
CA VAL A 10 20.77 19.95 -50.88
C VAL A 10 19.81 20.41 -49.79
N LEU A 11 18.57 19.93 -49.85
CA LEU A 11 17.58 20.10 -48.79
C LEU A 11 17.89 19.10 -47.67
N VAL A 12 18.53 19.57 -46.60
CA VAL A 12 18.72 18.77 -45.37
C VAL A 12 17.35 18.68 -44.68
N LEU A 13 16.67 17.53 -44.81
CA LEU A 13 15.55 17.19 -43.94
C LEU A 13 16.10 16.92 -42.54
N CYS A 14 16.03 17.92 -41.67
CA CYS A 14 16.08 17.70 -40.23
C CYS A 14 14.84 16.89 -39.85
N ALA A 15 14.98 15.57 -39.74
CA ALA A 15 14.01 14.73 -39.06
C ALA A 15 14.00 15.16 -37.58
N GLY A 16 13.11 16.09 -37.25
CA GLY A 16 12.82 16.45 -35.87
C GLY A 16 12.35 15.19 -35.16
N VAL A 17 13.19 14.67 -34.27
CA VAL A 17 12.73 13.76 -33.23
C VAL A 17 11.83 14.61 -32.35
N THR A 18 10.52 14.57 -32.61
CA THR A 18 9.55 15.05 -31.64
C THR A 18 9.78 14.21 -30.39
N PRO A 19 10.13 14.81 -29.24
CA PRO A 19 10.20 14.05 -28.00
C PRO A 19 8.83 13.41 -27.81
N LEU A 20 8.81 12.08 -27.73
CA LEU A 20 7.60 11.36 -27.38
C LEU A 20 7.07 12.00 -26.10
N ALA A 21 5.86 12.55 -26.11
CA ALA A 21 5.29 13.16 -24.91
C ALA A 21 5.34 12.12 -23.79
N ALA A 22 5.98 12.46 -22.67
CA ALA A 22 6.07 11.55 -21.54
C ALA A 22 4.66 11.11 -21.14
N GLU A 23 4.46 9.81 -20.97
CA GLU A 23 3.15 9.27 -20.61
C GLU A 23 2.69 9.83 -19.26
N ASP A 24 1.41 10.19 -19.19
CA ASP A 24 0.77 10.62 -17.95
C ASP A 24 0.92 9.54 -16.88
N TYR A 25 1.17 9.93 -15.64
CA TYR A 25 1.08 9.00 -14.53
C TYR A 25 -0.37 8.57 -14.33
N GLU A 26 -0.59 7.27 -14.17
CA GLU A 26 -1.86 6.74 -13.71
C GLU A 26 -1.77 6.47 -12.21
N MET A 27 -2.18 7.46 -11.41
CA MET A 27 -2.05 7.42 -9.96
C MET A 27 -3.29 6.76 -9.32
N ARG A 28 -3.08 5.68 -8.59
CA ARG A 28 -4.05 5.04 -7.70
C ARG A 28 -3.94 5.64 -6.31
N LEU A 29 -4.81 6.59 -6.04
CA LEU A 29 -4.88 7.31 -4.78
C LEU A 29 -5.69 6.48 -3.78
N CYS A 30 -5.11 6.23 -2.62
CA CYS A 30 -5.78 5.62 -1.47
C CYS A 30 -6.12 6.71 -0.46
N LYS A 31 -7.38 6.77 0.00
CA LYS A 31 -7.80 7.64 1.10
C LYS A 31 -8.80 6.93 1.99
N ARG A 32 -9.06 7.48 3.18
CA ARG A 32 -10.05 6.97 4.12
C ARG A 32 -11.14 7.99 4.34
N VAL A 33 -12.36 7.63 3.98
CA VAL A 33 -13.53 8.50 4.10
C VAL A 33 -14.34 8.07 5.30
N GLU A 34 -14.69 9.03 6.15
CA GLU A 34 -15.58 8.81 7.29
C GLU A 34 -16.98 8.46 6.79
N VAL A 35 -17.48 7.28 7.16
CA VAL A 35 -18.84 6.81 6.81
C VAL A 35 -19.83 7.02 7.95
N LYS A 36 -19.32 7.01 9.19
CA LYS A 36 -20.01 7.35 10.44
C LYS A 36 -18.97 7.95 11.39
N PRO A 37 -19.36 8.73 12.41
CA PRO A 37 -18.42 9.28 13.38
C PRO A 37 -17.42 8.23 13.89
N GLY A 38 -16.13 8.45 13.63
CA GLY A 38 -15.03 7.56 14.03
C GLY A 38 -14.88 6.26 13.21
N GLN A 39 -15.75 6.01 12.23
CA GLN A 39 -15.67 4.84 11.34
C GLN A 39 -15.29 5.27 9.93
N PHE A 40 -14.14 4.78 9.47
CA PHE A 40 -13.58 5.13 8.17
C PHE A 40 -13.60 3.93 7.23
N ARG A 41 -13.80 4.22 5.95
CA ARG A 41 -13.71 3.25 4.87
C ARG A 41 -12.64 3.66 3.89
N MET A 42 -11.78 2.71 3.51
CA MET A 42 -10.81 2.89 2.45
C MET A 42 -11.52 3.07 1.10
N VAL A 43 -11.13 4.11 0.37
CA VAL A 43 -11.61 4.46 -0.95
C VAL A 43 -10.41 4.66 -1.85
N GLU A 44 -10.47 4.05 -3.03
CA GLU A 44 -9.48 4.25 -4.08
C GLU A 44 -10.09 5.07 -5.21
N SER A 45 -9.30 6.00 -5.74
CA SER A 45 -9.56 6.69 -7.00
C SER A 45 -8.37 6.55 -7.94
N ILE A 46 -8.64 6.69 -9.24
CA ILE A 46 -7.60 6.70 -10.26
C ILE A 46 -7.59 8.08 -10.89
N GLU A 47 -6.44 8.70 -10.91
CA GLU A 47 -6.21 10.01 -11.50
C GLU A 47 -5.09 9.97 -12.52
N LYS A 48 -5.19 10.80 -13.55
CA LYS A 48 -4.13 10.98 -14.54
C LYS A 48 -3.38 12.26 -14.24
N TRP A 49 -2.10 12.17 -13.93
CA TRP A 49 -1.27 13.31 -13.58
C TRP A 49 -0.20 13.51 -14.65
N LYS A 50 -0.14 14.72 -15.21
CA LYS A 50 0.91 15.08 -16.16
C LYS A 50 2.24 15.22 -15.43
N PRO A 51 3.31 14.52 -15.83
CA PRO A 51 4.62 14.66 -15.20
C PRO A 51 5.12 16.10 -15.16
N ALA A 52 4.93 16.86 -16.25
CA ALA A 52 5.33 18.26 -16.37
C ALA A 52 4.58 19.23 -15.43
N GLU A 53 3.43 18.83 -14.88
CA GLU A 53 2.66 19.60 -13.88
C GLU A 53 2.81 18.99 -12.48
N THR A 54 3.79 18.11 -12.27
CA THR A 54 3.98 17.34 -11.04
C THR A 54 5.38 17.56 -10.47
N ALA A 55 5.47 17.76 -9.15
CA ALA A 55 6.73 17.78 -8.42
C ALA A 55 6.85 16.60 -7.45
N VAL A 56 8.07 16.10 -7.28
CA VAL A 56 8.44 15.20 -6.18
C VAL A 56 9.30 15.99 -5.20
N ILE A 57 8.84 16.11 -3.96
CA ILE A 57 9.59 16.78 -2.89
C ILE A 57 10.19 15.72 -1.96
N VAL A 58 11.51 15.76 -1.82
CA VAL A 58 12.29 14.87 -0.96
C VAL A 58 12.49 15.54 0.39
N CYS A 59 11.72 15.11 1.38
CA CYS A 59 11.75 15.66 2.72
C CYS A 59 12.84 14.99 3.57
N ASP A 60 13.81 15.79 4.02
CA ASP A 60 14.66 15.47 5.18
C ASP A 60 15.41 14.12 5.12
N MET A 61 15.72 13.62 3.92
CA MET A 61 16.56 12.42 3.72
C MET A 61 18.04 12.73 4.02
N TRP A 62 18.39 12.94 5.29
CA TRP A 62 19.72 13.39 5.71
C TRP A 62 20.83 12.33 5.60
N ASP A 63 22.10 12.78 5.63
CA ASP A 63 23.28 11.93 5.63
C ASP A 63 23.45 11.13 6.93
N LEU A 64 23.00 11.68 8.06
CA LEU A 64 23.05 11.08 9.38
C LEU A 64 21.87 11.55 10.24
N HIS A 65 21.55 10.78 11.27
CA HIS A 65 20.53 11.08 12.27
C HIS A 65 21.01 10.65 13.67
N HIS A 66 20.40 11.20 14.72
CA HIS A 66 20.77 10.85 16.10
C HIS A 66 20.32 9.44 16.49
N CYS A 67 19.25 8.92 15.89
CA CYS A 67 18.84 7.52 15.98
C CYS A 67 19.54 6.70 14.89
N LYS A 68 20.27 5.64 15.27
CA LYS A 68 20.98 4.79 14.31
C LYS A 68 20.02 4.02 13.40
N ASN A 69 18.94 3.48 13.95
CA ASN A 69 17.96 2.72 13.19
C ASN A 69 17.29 3.57 12.10
N ALA A 70 17.04 4.86 12.38
CA ALA A 70 16.57 5.80 11.37
C ALA A 70 17.58 6.01 10.23
N VAL A 71 18.89 6.05 10.53
CA VAL A 71 19.94 6.11 9.50
C VAL A 71 19.93 4.85 8.64
N ASP A 72 19.87 3.67 9.27
CA ASP A 72 19.91 2.40 8.56
C ASP A 72 18.70 2.26 7.62
N ARG A 73 17.50 2.64 8.07
CA ARG A 73 16.29 2.68 7.23
C ARG A 73 16.40 3.68 6.09
N ALA A 74 16.87 4.91 6.36
CA ALA A 74 17.06 5.93 5.31
C ALA A 74 18.06 5.46 4.24
N VAL A 75 19.17 4.82 4.65
CA VAL A 75 20.16 4.23 3.74
C VAL A 75 19.56 3.10 2.92
N GLN A 76 18.77 2.23 3.53
CA GLN A 76 18.13 1.11 2.84
C GLN A 76 17.11 1.58 1.78
N MET A 77 16.36 2.64 2.08
CA MET A 77 15.34 3.19 1.20
C MET A 77 15.90 4.05 0.06
N ALA A 78 17.07 4.66 0.25
CA ALA A 78 17.65 5.61 -0.69
C ALA A 78 17.82 5.10 -2.13
N PRO A 79 18.28 3.84 -2.41
CA PRO A 79 18.42 3.35 -3.78
C PRO A 79 17.10 3.36 -4.56
N ARG A 80 16.02 2.80 -3.98
CA ARG A 80 14.70 2.75 -4.61
C ARG A 80 14.11 4.16 -4.78
N MET A 81 14.32 5.03 -3.80
CA MET A 81 13.94 6.42 -3.91
C MET A 81 14.69 7.12 -5.05
N ASN A 82 15.99 6.89 -5.22
CA ASN A 82 16.76 7.47 -6.32
C ASN A 82 16.30 6.97 -7.69
N GLU A 83 15.91 5.70 -7.82
CA GLU A 83 15.25 5.18 -9.03
C GLU A 83 13.98 5.96 -9.35
N LEU A 84 13.14 6.20 -8.33
CA LEU A 84 11.91 6.99 -8.48
C LEU A 84 12.22 8.40 -8.97
N LEU A 85 13.18 9.08 -8.34
CA LEU A 85 13.55 10.45 -8.69
C LEU A 85 14.05 10.53 -10.13
N LYS A 86 14.86 9.56 -10.58
CA LYS A 86 15.32 9.47 -11.97
C LYS A 86 14.16 9.28 -12.94
N ALA A 87 13.30 8.30 -12.67
CA ALA A 87 12.15 8.01 -13.52
C ALA A 87 11.17 9.21 -13.60
N ALA A 88 10.92 9.88 -12.48
CA ALA A 88 10.07 11.06 -12.43
C ALA A 88 10.69 12.24 -13.20
N ARG A 89 11.98 12.49 -12.99
CA ARG A 89 12.74 13.54 -13.68
C ARG A 89 12.81 13.32 -15.18
N ASP A 90 13.03 12.08 -15.63
CA ASP A 90 13.11 11.73 -17.05
C ASP A 90 11.75 11.82 -17.76
N ARG A 91 10.65 11.71 -17.01
CA ARG A 91 9.30 11.99 -17.51
C ARG A 91 8.93 13.47 -17.44
N GLY A 92 9.74 14.33 -16.83
CA GLY A 92 9.56 15.78 -16.81
C GLY A 92 9.00 16.35 -15.50
N SER A 93 8.94 15.56 -14.42
CA SER A 93 8.59 16.09 -13.10
C SER A 93 9.72 16.90 -12.48
N LEU A 94 9.36 17.97 -11.78
CA LEU A 94 10.29 18.77 -10.99
C LEU A 94 10.69 17.97 -9.73
N ILE A 95 11.98 17.86 -9.46
CA ILE A 95 12.47 17.30 -8.19
C ILE A 95 12.94 18.44 -7.29
N VAL A 96 12.41 18.49 -6.06
CA VAL A 96 12.84 19.46 -5.05
C VAL A 96 13.39 18.71 -3.84
N HIS A 97 14.68 18.90 -3.57
CA HIS A 97 15.33 18.34 -2.40
C HIS A 97 15.23 19.32 -1.23
N ALA A 98 14.67 18.86 -0.12
CA ALA A 98 14.47 19.68 1.07
C ALA A 98 15.16 19.07 2.30
N PRO A 99 16.50 18.99 2.34
CA PRO A 99 17.24 18.56 3.52
C PRO A 99 17.31 19.71 4.53
N SER A 100 16.32 19.78 5.43
CA SER A 100 16.18 20.90 6.35
C SER A 100 17.41 21.08 7.23
N SER A 101 17.71 22.34 7.55
CA SER A 101 18.88 22.73 8.36
C SER A 101 20.24 22.38 7.75
N CYS A 102 20.29 22.07 6.45
CA CYS A 102 21.52 21.72 5.72
C CYS A 102 21.90 22.72 4.62
N MET A 103 21.18 23.85 4.49
CA MET A 103 21.32 24.75 3.32
C MET A 103 22.73 25.30 3.10
N GLU A 104 23.52 25.49 4.17
CA GLU A 104 24.91 25.99 4.05
C GLU A 104 25.80 25.08 3.21
N PHE A 105 25.60 23.76 3.28
CA PHE A 105 26.34 22.80 2.44
C PHE A 105 26.06 23.00 0.94
N TYR A 106 24.88 23.53 0.60
CA TYR A 106 24.40 23.68 -0.76
C TYR A 106 24.50 25.10 -1.31
N LYS A 107 25.03 26.08 -0.57
CA LYS A 107 25.02 27.50 -0.96
C LYS A 107 25.50 27.78 -2.38
N ASP A 108 26.49 27.01 -2.86
CA ASP A 108 27.08 27.17 -4.19
C ASP A 108 26.49 26.22 -5.25
N HIS A 109 25.66 25.26 -4.83
CA HIS A 109 25.09 24.25 -5.70
C HIS A 109 24.10 24.87 -6.70
N PRO A 110 24.16 24.52 -8.01
CA PRO A 110 23.26 25.09 -9.02
C PRO A 110 21.76 24.95 -8.68
N ALA A 111 21.35 23.79 -8.16
CA ALA A 111 19.96 23.56 -7.74
C ALA A 111 19.51 24.43 -6.54
N ARG A 112 20.44 24.81 -5.64
CA ARG A 112 20.15 25.77 -4.56
C ARG A 112 19.97 27.18 -5.13
N LYS A 113 20.89 27.59 -6.00
CA LYS A 113 20.82 28.89 -6.70
C LYS A 113 19.52 29.02 -7.49
N ARG A 114 19.06 27.95 -8.16
CA ARG A 114 17.77 27.89 -8.86
C ARG A 114 16.59 28.18 -7.94
N ALA A 115 16.57 27.59 -6.75
CA ALA A 115 15.52 27.85 -5.77
C ALA A 115 15.51 29.30 -5.29
N GLN A 116 16.69 29.86 -4.98
CA GLN A 116 16.83 31.25 -4.53
C GLN A 116 16.50 32.27 -5.62
N SER A 117 16.81 31.95 -6.88
CA SER A 117 16.53 32.83 -8.02
C SER A 117 15.16 32.62 -8.65
N ALA A 118 14.35 31.70 -8.13
CA ALA A 118 13.01 31.45 -8.65
C ALA A 118 12.18 32.74 -8.54
N PRO A 119 11.57 33.23 -9.66
CA PRO A 119 10.71 34.40 -9.60
C PRO A 119 9.64 34.28 -8.51
N LYS A 120 9.43 35.37 -7.77
CA LYS A 120 8.41 35.38 -6.71
C LYS A 120 7.03 35.14 -7.32
N ALA A 121 6.33 34.14 -6.82
CA ALA A 121 4.96 33.88 -7.23
C ALA A 121 4.02 34.98 -6.72
N GLY A 122 3.01 35.33 -7.51
CA GLY A 122 2.02 36.35 -7.14
C GLY A 122 1.04 35.90 -6.06
N ASN A 123 1.07 34.61 -5.67
CA ASN A 123 0.11 33.93 -4.82
C ASN A 123 0.78 33.11 -3.70
N VAL A 124 1.92 33.57 -3.17
CA VAL A 124 2.58 32.92 -2.02
C VAL A 124 1.61 32.92 -0.82
N PRO A 125 1.24 31.76 -0.25
CA PRO A 125 0.27 31.70 0.83
C PRO A 125 0.80 32.29 2.14
N GLU A 126 -0.09 32.89 2.93
CA GLU A 126 0.27 33.39 4.25
C GLU A 126 0.70 32.23 5.18
N GLY A 127 1.80 32.44 5.90
CA GLY A 127 2.33 31.45 6.83
C GLY A 127 2.92 30.19 6.17
N ILE A 128 3.19 30.20 4.86
CA ILE A 128 3.79 29.06 4.16
C ILE A 128 5.15 28.65 4.74
N ASP A 129 5.91 29.59 5.30
CA ASP A 129 7.22 29.35 5.92
C ASP A 129 7.14 28.77 7.34
N GLN A 130 5.93 28.58 7.88
CA GLN A 130 5.74 28.10 9.25
C GLN A 130 5.57 26.58 9.30
N TRP A 131 5.95 26.00 10.43
CA TRP A 131 5.57 24.64 10.76
C TRP A 131 4.05 24.55 10.97
N LEU A 132 3.42 23.54 10.39
CA LEU A 132 1.98 23.29 10.54
C LEU A 132 1.72 22.00 11.33
N THR A 133 1.33 22.15 12.59
CA THR A 133 1.10 21.03 13.51
C THR A 133 -0.15 20.25 13.19
N TRP A 134 -1.20 20.91 12.72
CA TRP A 134 -2.48 20.31 12.33
C TRP A 134 -3.02 21.01 11.10
N LEU A 135 -3.63 20.27 10.19
CA LEU A 135 -4.26 20.81 8.99
C LEU A 135 -5.52 21.60 9.35
N ASP A 136 -6.35 21.04 10.22
CA ASP A 136 -7.62 21.60 10.69
C ASP A 136 -8.01 21.06 12.07
N GLU A 137 -9.14 21.54 12.60
CA GLU A 137 -9.67 21.09 13.90
C GLU A 137 -10.06 19.60 13.93
N ARG A 138 -10.34 18.97 12.79
CA ARG A 138 -10.69 17.54 12.75
C ARG A 138 -9.45 16.70 12.96
N GLU A 139 -8.35 17.04 12.30
CA GLU A 139 -7.06 16.38 12.52
C GLU A 139 -6.60 16.57 13.97
N GLU A 140 -6.68 17.81 14.49
CA GLU A 140 -6.28 18.13 15.87
C GLU A 140 -7.06 17.33 16.90
N LYS A 141 -8.39 17.23 16.76
CA LYS A 141 -9.24 16.44 17.66
C LYS A 141 -8.95 14.94 17.59
N ALA A 142 -8.49 14.44 16.44
CA ALA A 142 -8.11 13.04 16.30
C ALA A 142 -6.78 12.73 16.99
N GLY A 143 -5.85 13.70 17.02
CA GLY A 143 -4.51 13.53 17.60
C GLY A 143 -3.61 12.61 16.76
N TYR A 144 -2.39 12.38 17.23
CA TYR A 144 -1.49 11.43 16.57
C TYR A 144 -1.88 9.99 16.92
N PRO A 145 -1.75 9.05 15.97
CA PRO A 145 -2.07 7.64 16.20
C PRO A 145 -0.96 6.86 16.93
N ILE A 146 0.15 7.54 17.24
CA ILE A 146 1.31 7.02 17.96
C ILE A 146 1.77 8.08 18.97
N ASP A 147 2.32 7.63 20.10
CA ASP A 147 3.04 8.49 21.02
C ASP A 147 4.51 8.60 20.56
N HIS A 148 4.91 9.82 20.17
CA HIS A 148 6.27 10.18 19.80
C HIS A 148 6.88 11.22 20.74
N SER A 149 6.31 11.40 21.94
CA SER A 149 6.73 12.43 22.90
C SER A 149 8.15 12.25 23.43
N ASP A 150 8.72 11.04 23.31
CA ASP A 150 10.10 10.71 23.64
C ASP A 150 11.10 11.01 22.49
N GLY A 151 10.61 11.50 21.34
CA GLY A 151 11.41 11.71 20.13
C GLY A 151 11.36 10.54 19.14
N GLY A 152 10.79 9.39 19.53
CA GLY A 152 10.53 8.26 18.64
C GLY A 152 11.77 7.43 18.27
N GLU A 153 12.83 7.49 19.07
CA GLU A 153 14.04 6.71 18.85
C GLU A 153 13.78 5.22 19.16
N ASP A 154 14.10 4.35 18.20
CA ASP A 154 13.85 2.91 18.28
C ASP A 154 15.12 2.06 18.37
N ASP A 155 16.28 2.69 18.60
CA ASP A 155 17.53 1.99 18.86
C ASP A 155 17.65 1.52 20.33
N ASP A 156 18.43 0.46 20.54
CA ASP A 156 18.74 0.01 21.90
C ASP A 156 19.53 1.11 22.63
N PRO A 157 19.27 1.42 23.92
CA PRO A 157 19.98 2.49 24.62
C PRO A 157 21.51 2.38 24.61
N GLN A 158 22.06 1.15 24.60
CA GLN A 158 23.51 0.96 24.50
C GLN A 158 24.02 1.24 23.08
N GLU A 159 23.26 0.83 22.07
CA GLU A 159 23.55 1.14 20.66
C GLU A 159 23.48 2.64 20.41
N HIS A 160 22.44 3.30 20.94
CA HIS A 160 22.28 4.75 20.87
C HIS A 160 23.47 5.47 21.50
N ALA A 161 23.89 5.09 22.71
CA ALA A 161 25.05 5.68 23.38
C ALA A 161 26.37 5.44 22.61
N ALA A 162 26.54 4.27 22.00
CA ALA A 162 27.69 3.97 21.15
C ALA A 162 27.67 4.80 19.85
N TRP A 163 26.50 4.97 19.25
CA TRP A 163 26.28 5.78 18.06
C TRP A 163 26.58 7.25 18.33
N ALA A 164 26.09 7.82 19.43
CA ALA A 164 26.40 9.19 19.85
C ALA A 164 27.92 9.43 19.95
N LYS A 165 28.66 8.53 20.60
CA LYS A 165 30.14 8.60 20.67
C LYS A 165 30.81 8.50 19.30
N LYS A 166 30.25 7.72 18.38
CA LYS A 166 30.73 7.62 17.00
C LYS A 166 30.51 8.93 16.25
N LEU A 167 29.36 9.58 16.43
CA LEU A 167 29.05 10.89 15.85
C LEU A 167 30.03 11.97 16.35
N GLU A 168 30.35 12.00 17.65
CA GLU A 168 31.33 12.93 18.21
C GLU A 168 32.72 12.73 17.58
N LYS A 169 33.17 11.48 17.46
CA LYS A 169 34.45 11.14 16.79
C LYS A 169 34.47 11.56 15.31
N MET A 170 33.31 11.64 14.67
CA MET A 170 33.15 12.14 13.29
C MET A 170 33.06 13.68 13.23
N GLY A 171 33.17 14.39 14.36
CA GLY A 171 33.01 15.85 14.42
C GLY A 171 31.57 16.29 14.12
N ARG A 172 30.59 15.46 14.45
CA ARG A 172 29.14 15.74 14.33
C ARG A 172 28.56 16.05 15.72
N ASN A 173 27.53 16.89 15.76
CA ASN A 173 26.72 17.09 16.96
C ASN A 173 25.81 15.87 17.14
N PRO A 174 25.92 15.09 18.23
CA PRO A 174 25.11 13.89 18.41
C PRO A 174 23.60 14.13 18.38
N ARG A 175 23.13 15.32 18.74
CA ARG A 175 21.68 15.66 18.73
C ARG A 175 21.16 16.07 17.36
N ALA A 176 22.04 16.56 16.49
CA ALA A 176 21.72 17.02 15.14
C ALA A 176 22.90 16.78 14.20
N PRO A 177 23.20 15.51 13.85
CA PRO A 177 24.43 15.18 13.15
C PRO A 177 24.40 15.45 11.65
N TRP A 178 23.21 15.67 11.08
CA TRP A 178 23.02 15.94 9.66
C TRP A 178 23.72 17.21 9.21
N LYS A 179 24.30 17.18 8.00
CA LYS A 179 24.84 18.38 7.32
C LYS A 179 24.40 18.49 5.87
N ARG A 180 23.82 17.43 5.30
CA ARG A 180 23.40 17.34 3.90
C ARG A 180 22.42 16.19 3.71
N GLN A 181 21.88 16.06 2.50
CA GLN A 181 21.12 14.88 2.06
C GLN A 181 22.03 13.63 1.97
N ALA A 182 21.43 12.45 2.16
CA ALA A 182 22.04 11.15 1.95
C ALA A 182 22.66 11.07 0.53
N GLY A 183 23.91 10.62 0.47
CA GLY A 183 24.67 10.56 -0.79
C GLY A 183 24.11 9.59 -1.83
N GLY A 184 23.21 8.68 -1.44
CA GLY A 184 22.51 7.77 -2.37
C GLY A 184 21.43 8.45 -3.22
N LEU A 185 21.08 9.71 -2.92
CA LEU A 185 20.07 10.47 -3.65
C LEU A 185 20.74 11.52 -4.53
N GLU A 186 20.72 11.27 -5.83
CA GLU A 186 21.34 12.13 -6.83
C GLU A 186 20.56 13.43 -7.01
N ILE A 187 21.26 14.56 -6.91
CA ILE A 187 20.71 15.89 -7.17
C ILE A 187 21.27 16.39 -8.50
N ASP A 188 20.40 16.54 -9.50
CA ASP A 188 20.75 17.05 -10.81
C ASP A 188 20.81 18.59 -10.78
N GLY A 189 22.02 19.16 -10.81
CA GLY A 189 22.20 20.61 -10.77
C GLY A 189 21.54 21.36 -11.94
N ALA A 190 21.31 20.70 -13.08
CA ALA A 190 20.70 21.31 -14.26
C ALA A 190 19.16 21.32 -14.19
N ARG A 191 18.55 20.37 -13.48
CA ARG A 191 17.08 20.15 -13.48
C ARG A 191 16.40 20.37 -12.12
N ASP A 192 17.08 20.11 -11.01
CA ASP A 192 16.44 20.05 -9.70
C ASP A 192 16.49 21.40 -8.95
N GLY A 193 15.68 21.48 -7.89
CA GLY A 193 15.73 22.53 -6.86
C GLY A 193 16.22 22.01 -5.51
N ILE A 194 16.89 22.85 -4.72
CA ILE A 194 17.21 22.56 -3.31
C ILE A 194 16.71 23.70 -2.43
N THR A 195 15.80 23.43 -1.50
CA THR A 195 15.36 24.41 -0.49
C THR A 195 14.60 23.72 0.65
N ASP A 196 14.77 24.21 1.87
CA ASP A 196 13.93 23.90 3.03
C ASP A 196 12.99 25.07 3.42
N ASN A 197 12.98 26.15 2.64
CA ASN A 197 12.14 27.32 2.83
C ASN A 197 10.82 27.18 2.05
N GLY A 198 9.69 27.47 2.71
CA GLY A 198 8.35 27.31 2.13
C GLY A 198 8.08 28.28 0.98
N THR A 199 8.48 29.54 1.11
CA THR A 199 8.31 30.56 0.07
C THR A 199 9.12 30.23 -1.19
N GLU A 200 10.40 29.88 -1.04
CA GLU A 200 11.24 29.47 -2.18
C GLU A 200 10.71 28.19 -2.85
N ASN A 201 10.26 27.22 -2.05
CA ASN A 201 9.62 26.01 -2.57
C ASN A 201 8.36 26.37 -3.38
N TRP A 202 7.47 27.18 -2.83
CA TRP A 202 6.25 27.61 -3.51
C TRP A 202 6.54 28.34 -4.82
N ASN A 203 7.53 29.25 -4.82
CA ASN A 203 7.97 29.94 -6.04
C ASN A 203 8.45 28.95 -7.11
N LEU A 204 9.22 27.93 -6.75
CA LEU A 204 9.63 26.88 -7.69
C LEU A 204 8.40 26.16 -8.26
N LEU A 205 7.46 25.74 -7.42
CA LEU A 205 6.26 25.03 -7.85
C LEU A 205 5.44 25.86 -8.85
N GLU A 206 5.16 27.13 -8.52
CA GLU A 206 4.36 28.02 -9.38
C GLU A 206 5.05 28.29 -10.72
N ASN A 207 6.36 28.56 -10.71
CA ASN A 207 7.11 28.83 -11.94
C ASN A 207 7.20 27.63 -12.89
N HIS A 208 7.04 26.41 -12.37
CA HIS A 208 6.98 25.18 -13.17
C HIS A 208 5.54 24.75 -13.47
N GLY A 209 4.53 25.56 -13.12
CA GLY A 209 3.12 25.22 -13.33
C GLY A 209 2.68 23.96 -12.57
N VAL A 210 3.34 23.65 -11.44
CA VAL A 210 3.08 22.43 -10.66
C VAL A 210 1.70 22.52 -10.01
N LYS A 211 0.86 21.53 -10.30
CA LYS A 211 -0.45 21.33 -9.68
C LYS A 211 -0.42 20.18 -8.69
N ASN A 212 0.40 19.17 -8.96
CA ASN A 212 0.45 17.94 -8.19
C ASN A 212 1.78 17.81 -7.43
N VAL A 213 1.72 17.41 -6.17
CA VAL A 213 2.89 17.23 -5.30
C VAL A 213 2.89 15.80 -4.77
N ILE A 214 3.97 15.08 -5.05
CA ILE A 214 4.29 13.80 -4.43
C ILE A 214 5.32 14.08 -3.34
N LEU A 215 4.95 13.90 -2.08
CA LEU A 215 5.86 14.03 -0.95
C LEU A 215 6.39 12.65 -0.54
N LEU A 216 7.69 12.56 -0.29
CA LEU A 216 8.36 11.36 0.21
C LEU A 216 9.52 11.75 1.13
N GLY A 217 10.08 10.80 1.87
CA GLY A 217 11.16 11.07 2.84
C GLY A 217 10.82 10.65 4.25
N VAL A 218 11.59 11.09 5.24
CA VAL A 218 11.62 10.49 6.58
C VAL A 218 11.00 11.40 7.65
N HIS A 219 10.70 10.77 8.78
CA HIS A 219 9.97 11.31 9.93
C HIS A 219 8.55 11.73 9.53
N THR A 220 7.79 10.77 9.01
CA THR A 220 6.44 10.95 8.46
C THR A 220 5.52 11.71 9.44
N ASN A 221 5.56 11.33 10.73
CA ASN A 221 4.80 11.93 11.83
C ASN A 221 5.21 13.37 12.18
N MET A 222 6.35 13.84 11.68
CA MET A 222 6.89 15.17 11.99
C MET A 222 7.17 15.94 10.70
N CYS A 223 8.31 15.71 10.07
CA CYS A 223 8.85 16.58 9.03
C CYS A 223 8.01 16.55 7.75
N VAL A 224 7.68 15.35 7.27
CA VAL A 224 6.85 15.13 6.08
C VAL A 224 5.48 15.79 6.25
N LEU A 225 4.88 15.71 7.44
CA LEU A 225 3.59 16.33 7.74
C LEU A 225 3.68 17.86 7.90
N GLY A 226 4.64 18.32 8.70
CA GLY A 226 4.60 19.64 9.33
C GLY A 226 5.59 20.68 8.80
N ARG A 227 6.60 20.31 8.01
CA ARG A 227 7.54 21.30 7.44
C ARG A 227 6.81 22.35 6.58
N PRO A 228 7.42 23.51 6.32
CA PRO A 228 6.90 24.54 5.41
C PRO A 228 6.48 24.04 4.02
N PHE A 229 7.17 23.01 3.52
CA PHE A 229 6.91 22.32 2.25
C PHE A 229 6.19 20.97 2.43
N GLY A 230 5.78 20.65 3.65
CA GLY A 230 5.18 19.37 4.04
C GLY A 230 3.73 19.20 3.60
N LEU A 231 3.17 18.02 3.85
CA LEU A 231 1.85 17.60 3.37
C LEU A 231 0.75 18.58 3.78
N ARG A 232 0.76 19.04 5.03
CA ARG A 232 -0.28 19.93 5.55
C ARG A 232 -0.24 21.29 4.86
N GLN A 233 0.94 21.87 4.68
CA GLN A 233 1.09 23.15 3.99
C GLN A 233 0.67 23.05 2.52
N MET A 234 1.12 22.01 1.81
CA MET A 234 0.76 21.84 0.40
C MET A 234 -0.76 21.59 0.23
N THR A 235 -1.36 20.81 1.14
CA THR A 235 -2.80 20.50 1.13
C THR A 235 -3.63 21.74 1.44
N ARG A 236 -3.31 22.44 2.54
CA ARG A 236 -4.01 23.66 2.98
C ARG A 236 -4.07 24.72 1.88
N ASN A 237 -3.01 24.80 1.08
CA ASN A 237 -2.85 25.83 0.06
C ASN A 237 -3.26 25.36 -1.35
N GLY A 238 -3.97 24.24 -1.47
CA GLY A 238 -4.70 23.87 -2.68
C GLY A 238 -3.91 23.12 -3.76
N LYS A 239 -2.76 22.52 -3.42
CA LYS A 239 -2.09 21.55 -4.31
C LYS A 239 -2.82 20.20 -4.27
N ASN A 240 -2.74 19.43 -5.35
CA ASN A 240 -3.11 18.02 -5.32
C ASN A 240 -1.96 17.24 -4.70
N VAL A 241 -2.07 16.88 -3.42
CA VAL A 241 -0.96 16.29 -2.66
C VAL A 241 -1.19 14.81 -2.46
N VAL A 242 -0.12 14.03 -2.59
CA VAL A 242 -0.07 12.64 -2.14
C VAL A 242 1.20 12.35 -1.37
N LEU A 243 1.11 11.49 -0.36
CA LEU A 243 2.27 10.83 0.24
C LEU A 243 2.63 9.59 -0.58
N MET A 244 3.92 9.42 -0.90
CA MET A 244 4.47 8.14 -1.38
C MET A 244 4.69 7.20 -0.20
N ARG A 245 3.66 6.43 0.17
CA ARG A 245 3.58 5.70 1.45
C ARG A 245 4.60 4.59 1.62
N ASP A 246 5.15 4.05 0.54
CA ASP A 246 6.20 3.03 0.57
C ASP A 246 7.61 3.61 0.56
N LEU A 247 7.78 4.92 0.39
CA LEU A 247 9.07 5.61 0.46
C LEU A 247 9.07 6.66 1.58
N THR A 248 8.65 6.21 2.77
CA THR A 248 8.64 7.01 3.99
C THR A 248 8.99 6.18 5.22
N ASP A 249 9.33 6.87 6.31
CA ASP A 249 9.68 6.28 7.61
C ASP A 249 9.26 7.22 8.72
N THR A 250 8.80 6.70 9.87
CA THR A 250 8.32 7.49 11.01
C THR A 250 9.37 7.49 12.14
N MET A 251 9.41 8.53 12.97
CA MET A 251 10.10 8.44 14.27
C MET A 251 9.11 7.88 15.30
N TYR A 252 9.28 6.61 15.66
CA TYR A 252 8.43 5.92 16.61
C TYR A 252 9.19 4.83 17.37
N ASN A 253 9.19 4.96 18.69
CA ASN A 253 9.70 3.96 19.63
C ASN A 253 8.60 2.91 19.91
N PRO A 254 8.80 1.62 19.56
CA PRO A 254 7.82 0.56 19.79
C PRO A 254 7.41 0.34 21.25
N LYS A 255 8.14 0.90 22.22
CA LYS A 255 7.80 0.85 23.65
C LYS A 255 6.75 1.90 24.06
N MET A 256 6.53 2.90 23.22
CA MET A 256 5.53 3.95 23.43
C MET A 256 4.17 3.50 22.89
N GLU A 257 3.08 4.04 23.42
CA GLU A 257 1.72 3.72 22.94
C GLU A 257 1.61 3.90 21.42
N PRO A 258 0.97 2.98 20.68
CA PRO A 258 0.13 1.86 21.17
C PRO A 258 0.88 0.53 21.41
N GLY A 259 2.21 0.55 21.57
CA GLY A 259 2.99 -0.66 21.85
C GLY A 259 3.10 -1.61 20.66
N VAL A 260 3.20 -1.07 19.44
CA VAL A 260 3.25 -1.84 18.19
C VAL A 260 4.66 -1.83 17.59
N SER A 261 4.91 -2.71 16.62
CA SER A 261 6.18 -2.67 15.88
C SER A 261 6.39 -1.32 15.18
N HIS A 262 7.64 -0.95 14.94
CA HIS A 262 7.99 0.30 14.26
C HIS A 262 7.26 0.46 12.91
N PHE A 263 7.24 -0.61 12.11
CA PHE A 263 6.59 -0.60 10.79
C PHE A 263 5.06 -0.48 10.89
N GLN A 264 4.43 -1.09 11.89
CA GLN A 264 3.00 -0.87 12.15
C GLN A 264 2.73 0.56 12.64
N GLY A 265 3.63 1.15 13.43
CA GLY A 265 3.56 2.57 13.79
C GLY A 265 3.59 3.48 12.57
N THR A 266 4.44 3.17 11.58
CA THR A 266 4.45 3.88 10.29
C THR A 266 3.13 3.70 9.54
N ASP A 267 2.58 2.48 9.48
CA ASP A 267 1.26 2.22 8.85
C ASP A 267 0.13 3.03 9.52
N LEU A 268 0.17 3.20 10.85
CA LEU A 268 -0.80 4.00 11.59
C LEU A 268 -0.71 5.49 11.21
N VAL A 269 0.50 6.03 11.05
CA VAL A 269 0.72 7.41 10.60
C VAL A 269 0.26 7.60 9.16
N VAL A 270 0.53 6.65 8.27
CA VAL A 270 0.01 6.65 6.89
C VAL A 270 -1.53 6.62 6.90
N GLU A 271 -2.14 5.78 7.72
CA GLU A 271 -3.60 5.73 7.88
C GLU A 271 -4.18 7.05 8.41
N HIS A 272 -3.50 7.71 9.35
CA HIS A 272 -3.88 9.04 9.82
C HIS A 272 -3.86 10.07 8.68
N ILE A 273 -2.81 10.06 7.87
CA ILE A 273 -2.68 10.92 6.69
C ILE A 273 -3.82 10.68 5.70
N GLU A 274 -4.16 9.41 5.43
CA GLU A 274 -5.27 9.03 4.54
C GLU A 274 -6.64 9.50 5.03
N LYS A 275 -6.82 9.64 6.35
CA LYS A 275 -8.08 10.08 6.97
C LYS A 275 -8.23 11.59 6.96
N TYR A 276 -7.17 12.32 7.29
CA TYR A 276 -7.27 13.71 7.70
C TYR A 276 -6.48 14.69 6.83
N VAL A 277 -5.46 14.23 6.11
CA VAL A 277 -4.54 15.14 5.40
C VAL A 277 -4.69 15.01 3.89
N CYS A 278 -4.27 13.89 3.31
CA CYS A 278 -4.28 13.72 1.86
C CYS A 278 -4.28 12.24 1.46
N PRO A 279 -4.62 11.91 0.20
CA PRO A 279 -4.48 10.56 -0.31
C PRO A 279 -3.02 10.10 -0.38
N THR A 280 -2.81 8.80 -0.55
CA THR A 280 -1.48 8.19 -0.65
C THR A 280 -1.33 7.37 -1.93
N VAL A 281 -0.08 7.20 -2.40
CA VAL A 281 0.31 6.43 -3.60
C VAL A 281 1.55 5.60 -3.30
N THR A 282 1.93 4.68 -4.20
CA THR A 282 3.11 3.82 -4.07
C THR A 282 4.06 3.92 -5.25
N SER A 283 5.34 3.67 -5.01
CA SER A 283 6.43 3.93 -5.98
C SER A 283 6.34 3.08 -7.24
N ASP A 284 5.74 1.89 -7.16
CA ASP A 284 5.47 0.99 -8.28
C ASP A 284 4.50 1.58 -9.31
N GLN A 285 3.68 2.56 -8.95
CA GLN A 285 2.80 3.24 -9.91
C GLN A 285 3.60 4.09 -10.92
N ILE A 286 4.84 4.47 -10.57
CA ILE A 286 5.77 5.17 -11.47
C ILE A 286 6.83 4.20 -12.00
N LEU A 287 7.40 3.35 -11.14
CA LEU A 287 8.53 2.46 -11.48
C LEU A 287 8.12 1.10 -12.05
N GLY A 288 6.86 0.70 -11.89
CA GLY A 288 6.43 -0.69 -12.03
C GLY A 288 6.95 -1.60 -10.91
N GLY A 289 6.62 -2.89 -11.02
CA GLY A 289 7.08 -3.90 -10.07
C GLY A 289 6.15 -4.04 -8.88
N ALA A 290 6.66 -3.82 -7.67
CA ALA A 290 5.92 -3.86 -6.41
C ALA A 290 6.33 -2.68 -5.52
N PRO A 291 5.47 -2.26 -4.58
CA PRO A 291 5.82 -1.25 -3.59
C PRO A 291 7.09 -1.62 -2.82
N TYR A 292 7.88 -0.61 -2.43
CA TYR A 292 9.07 -0.83 -1.62
C TYR A 292 8.71 -1.43 -0.25
N ARG A 293 9.63 -2.25 0.26
CA ARG A 293 9.54 -2.89 1.56
C ARG A 293 10.92 -2.89 2.21
N PHE A 294 10.98 -2.49 3.48
CA PHE A 294 12.18 -2.68 4.29
C PHE A 294 12.44 -4.18 4.50
N ALA A 295 13.65 -4.64 4.17
CA ALA A 295 14.03 -6.03 4.43
C ALA A 295 14.03 -6.39 5.92
N THR A 296 14.08 -5.38 6.80
CA THR A 296 13.98 -5.51 8.24
C THR A 296 12.54 -5.58 8.75
N ASP A 297 11.52 -5.38 7.92
CA ASP A 297 10.11 -5.62 8.30
C ASP A 297 9.83 -7.13 8.31
N PRO A 298 9.67 -7.76 9.49
CA PRO A 298 9.54 -9.21 9.61
C PRO A 298 8.13 -9.70 9.24
N ARG A 299 7.16 -8.79 9.08
CA ARG A 299 5.75 -9.14 8.88
C ARG A 299 5.55 -9.81 7.53
N ARG A 300 4.78 -10.88 7.51
CA ARG A 300 4.41 -11.55 6.24
C ARG A 300 3.38 -10.72 5.48
N HIS A 301 3.35 -10.87 4.16
CA HIS A 301 2.48 -10.10 3.29
C HIS A 301 1.21 -10.86 2.90
N ILE A 302 0.05 -10.28 3.20
CA ILE A 302 -1.24 -10.76 2.74
C ILE A 302 -1.75 -9.81 1.65
N VAL A 303 -2.01 -10.37 0.47
CA VAL A 303 -2.72 -9.67 -0.60
C VAL A 303 -4.18 -10.10 -0.58
N PHE A 304 -5.07 -9.15 -0.26
CA PHE A 304 -6.51 -9.30 -0.33
C PHE A 304 -6.99 -8.95 -1.73
N LEU A 305 -7.32 -9.96 -2.53
CA LEU A 305 -7.96 -9.81 -3.83
C LEU A 305 -9.48 -9.78 -3.66
N ILE A 306 -10.09 -8.59 -3.76
CA ILE A 306 -11.51 -8.38 -3.45
C ILE A 306 -12.25 -7.89 -4.70
N GLY A 307 -13.18 -8.71 -5.18
CA GLY A 307 -13.93 -8.45 -6.40
C GLY A 307 -15.36 -8.94 -6.35
N GLU A 308 -15.95 -9.17 -5.18
CA GLU A 308 -17.37 -9.53 -5.05
C GLU A 308 -18.23 -8.30 -4.62
N ARG A 309 -19.52 -8.32 -4.93
CA ARG A 309 -20.47 -7.22 -4.67
C ARG A 309 -21.64 -7.61 -3.75
N GLU A 310 -21.76 -8.89 -3.42
CA GLU A 310 -22.94 -9.47 -2.76
C GLU A 310 -22.83 -9.39 -1.23
N TYR A 311 -21.62 -9.62 -0.71
CA TYR A 311 -21.35 -9.80 0.72
C TYR A 311 -20.60 -8.61 1.33
N ARG A 312 -20.30 -7.58 0.53
CA ARG A 312 -19.66 -6.32 0.93
C ARG A 312 -18.32 -6.54 1.64
N THR A 313 -17.56 -7.54 1.21
CA THR A 313 -16.24 -7.87 1.78
C THR A 313 -15.21 -6.76 1.55
N ARG A 314 -15.41 -5.88 0.57
CA ARG A 314 -14.66 -4.62 0.41
C ARG A 314 -14.75 -3.72 1.65
N GLU A 315 -15.80 -3.84 2.44
CA GLU A 315 -16.02 -3.05 3.65
C GLU A 315 -15.59 -3.80 4.91
N THR A 316 -15.82 -5.12 4.97
CA THR A 316 -15.54 -5.90 6.19
C THR A 316 -14.11 -6.41 6.29
N LEU A 317 -13.47 -6.82 5.18
CA LEU A 317 -12.10 -7.37 5.22
C LEU A 317 -11.05 -6.35 5.65
N PRO A 318 -11.09 -5.07 5.22
CA PRO A 318 -10.16 -4.06 5.74
C PRO A 318 -10.29 -3.84 7.25
N VAL A 319 -11.51 -3.83 7.78
CA VAL A 319 -11.76 -3.70 9.23
C VAL A 319 -11.24 -4.92 9.98
N PHE A 320 -11.49 -6.12 9.47
CA PHE A 320 -10.95 -7.36 10.03
C PHE A 320 -9.42 -7.35 10.04
N ALA A 321 -8.78 -7.02 8.92
CA ALA A 321 -7.33 -7.01 8.81
C ALA A 321 -6.68 -5.98 9.74
N ALA A 322 -7.25 -4.77 9.83
CA ALA A 322 -6.76 -3.74 10.74
C ALA A 322 -6.80 -4.20 12.20
N LYS A 323 -7.88 -4.88 12.60
CA LYS A 323 -8.10 -5.33 13.98
C LYS A 323 -7.32 -6.59 14.36
N TYR A 324 -7.20 -7.56 13.45
CA TYR A 324 -6.71 -8.90 13.78
C TYR A 324 -5.37 -9.28 13.15
N LEU A 325 -4.95 -8.61 12.06
CA LEU A 325 -3.77 -9.03 11.28
C LEU A 325 -2.64 -8.00 11.29
N SER A 326 -2.92 -6.73 11.52
CA SER A 326 -1.95 -5.62 11.36
C SER A 326 -0.69 -5.73 12.23
N SER A 327 -0.75 -6.46 13.35
CA SER A 327 0.39 -6.70 14.23
C SER A 327 1.42 -7.68 13.66
N GLY A 328 0.96 -8.73 12.99
CA GLY A 328 1.81 -9.79 12.43
C GLY A 328 1.99 -9.74 10.92
N PHE A 329 1.16 -8.97 10.22
CA PHE A 329 1.07 -8.97 8.76
C PHE A 329 0.99 -7.57 8.18
N ARG A 330 1.63 -7.43 7.02
CA ARG A 330 1.36 -6.35 6.09
C ARG A 330 0.18 -6.75 5.21
N CYS A 331 -0.77 -5.85 5.01
CA CYS A 331 -1.97 -6.11 4.23
C CYS A 331 -2.07 -5.17 3.03
N THR A 332 -2.22 -5.72 1.83
CA THR A 332 -2.52 -4.95 0.61
C THR A 332 -3.88 -5.35 0.07
N PHE A 333 -4.73 -4.36 -0.22
CA PHE A 333 -6.06 -4.58 -0.78
C PHE A 333 -6.05 -4.28 -2.27
N VAL A 334 -6.26 -5.31 -3.08
CA VAL A 334 -6.38 -5.21 -4.54
C VAL A 334 -7.85 -5.37 -4.89
N LEU A 335 -8.47 -4.26 -5.30
CA LEU A 335 -9.91 -4.18 -5.52
C LEU A 335 -10.22 -4.28 -7.01
N ALA A 336 -11.32 -4.96 -7.37
CA ALA A 336 -11.81 -4.98 -8.75
C ALA A 336 -12.14 -3.55 -9.22
N ASP A 337 -11.76 -3.23 -10.45
CA ASP A 337 -12.02 -1.93 -11.09
C ASP A 337 -13.54 -1.74 -11.30
N GLY A 338 -14.02 -0.53 -11.02
CA GLY A 338 -15.44 -0.20 -11.10
C GLY A 338 -15.98 -0.06 -12.53
N LYS A 339 -15.12 0.23 -13.50
CA LYS A 339 -15.42 0.37 -14.94
C LYS A 339 -15.20 -0.94 -15.68
N ASP A 340 -14.09 -1.62 -15.40
CA ASP A 340 -13.81 -2.96 -15.93
C ASP A 340 -13.75 -3.96 -14.79
N HIS A 341 -14.84 -4.67 -14.59
CA HIS A 341 -14.98 -5.59 -13.49
C HIS A 341 -13.91 -6.73 -13.53
N ASN A 342 -13.35 -7.07 -14.69
CA ASN A 342 -12.39 -8.16 -14.86
C ASN A 342 -10.96 -7.75 -14.50
N ARG A 343 -10.72 -6.44 -14.32
CA ARG A 343 -9.40 -5.91 -13.99
C ARG A 343 -9.25 -5.65 -12.50
N PHE A 344 -8.07 -5.97 -12.01
CA PHE A 344 -7.63 -5.71 -10.65
C PHE A 344 -6.36 -4.89 -10.75
N ARG A 345 -6.47 -3.59 -10.51
CA ARG A 345 -5.28 -2.75 -10.61
C ARG A 345 -4.47 -2.87 -9.31
N GLY A 346 -3.14 -3.06 -9.41
CA GLY A 346 -2.33 -3.40 -8.23
C GLY A 346 -2.14 -4.90 -8.04
N ILE A 347 -2.67 -5.75 -8.94
CA ILE A 347 -2.58 -7.21 -8.84
C ILE A 347 -1.13 -7.74 -8.88
N GLU A 348 -0.20 -6.97 -9.43
CA GLU A 348 1.24 -7.20 -9.40
C GLU A 348 1.80 -7.38 -7.98
N ALA A 349 1.12 -6.85 -6.96
CA ALA A 349 1.46 -7.07 -5.55
C ALA A 349 1.46 -8.56 -5.16
N ILE A 350 0.75 -9.43 -5.90
CA ILE A 350 0.75 -10.88 -5.67
C ILE A 350 2.15 -11.49 -5.78
N ARG A 351 3.06 -10.90 -6.56
CA ARG A 351 4.44 -11.41 -6.68
C ARG A 351 5.18 -11.49 -5.34
N ASP A 352 4.92 -10.55 -4.45
CA ASP A 352 5.53 -10.44 -3.12
C ASP A 352 4.64 -11.05 -2.01
N ALA A 353 3.45 -11.56 -2.36
CA ALA A 353 2.53 -12.09 -1.36
C ALA A 353 3.07 -13.38 -0.71
N ASP A 354 2.97 -13.45 0.62
CA ASP A 354 3.13 -14.69 1.37
C ASP A 354 1.80 -15.44 1.45
N VAL A 355 0.67 -14.72 1.43
CA VAL A 355 -0.69 -15.29 1.42
C VAL A 355 -1.55 -14.54 0.42
N LEU A 356 -2.27 -15.28 -0.41
CA LEU A 356 -3.32 -14.73 -1.26
C LEU A 356 -4.68 -14.95 -0.61
N PHE A 357 -5.32 -13.86 -0.18
CA PHE A 357 -6.67 -13.87 0.38
C PHE A 357 -7.68 -13.50 -0.71
N VAL A 358 -8.58 -14.41 -1.08
CA VAL A 358 -9.48 -14.28 -2.21
C VAL A 358 -10.93 -14.07 -1.73
N SER A 359 -11.54 -12.98 -2.19
CA SER A 359 -12.97 -12.70 -2.11
C SER A 359 -13.47 -12.19 -3.47
N VAL A 360 -13.54 -13.10 -4.45
CA VAL A 360 -13.82 -12.78 -5.85
C VAL A 360 -14.93 -13.67 -6.37
N ARG A 361 -15.80 -13.14 -7.23
CA ARG A 361 -16.93 -13.85 -7.82
C ARG A 361 -16.90 -13.82 -9.34
N ARG A 362 -16.72 -14.98 -9.99
CA ARG A 362 -16.89 -15.23 -11.43
C ARG A 362 -16.29 -14.14 -12.33
N ARG A 363 -14.97 -14.08 -12.39
CA ARG A 363 -14.24 -13.12 -13.23
C ARG A 363 -13.33 -13.86 -14.21
N ALA A 364 -13.32 -13.43 -15.47
CA ALA A 364 -12.26 -13.79 -16.40
C ALA A 364 -11.23 -12.68 -16.32
N LEU A 365 -10.00 -12.96 -15.91
CA LEU A 365 -8.98 -11.93 -15.76
C LEU A 365 -8.19 -11.78 -17.06
N PRO A 366 -7.56 -10.62 -17.34
CA PRO A 366 -6.52 -10.55 -18.35
C PRO A 366 -5.51 -11.69 -18.18
N GLY A 367 -5.03 -12.27 -19.27
CA GLY A 367 -4.19 -13.49 -19.19
C GLY A 367 -2.95 -13.33 -18.28
N GLY A 368 -2.31 -12.17 -18.34
CA GLY A 368 -1.17 -11.84 -17.46
C GLY A 368 -1.53 -11.76 -15.97
N ASP A 369 -2.73 -11.27 -15.65
CA ASP A 369 -3.23 -11.13 -14.28
C ASP A 369 -3.55 -12.49 -13.66
N LEU A 370 -4.21 -13.38 -14.42
CA LEU A 370 -4.45 -14.75 -13.95
C LEU A 370 -3.13 -15.51 -13.73
N LYS A 371 -2.12 -15.25 -14.56
CA LYS A 371 -0.81 -15.88 -14.44
C LYS A 371 -0.14 -15.57 -13.10
N LEU A 372 -0.28 -14.36 -12.57
CA LEU A 372 0.26 -14.00 -11.25
C LEU A 372 -0.34 -14.87 -10.13
N ILE A 373 -1.64 -15.16 -10.22
CA ILE A 373 -2.34 -16.04 -9.28
C ILE A 373 -1.86 -17.49 -9.44
N GLN A 374 -1.71 -17.95 -10.68
CA GLN A 374 -1.19 -19.29 -10.98
C GLN A 374 0.23 -19.48 -10.45
N GLU A 375 1.12 -18.50 -10.64
CA GLU A 375 2.49 -18.52 -10.15
C GLU A 375 2.53 -18.57 -8.60
N HIS A 376 1.68 -17.80 -7.92
CA HIS A 376 1.54 -17.88 -6.45
C HIS A 376 1.12 -19.28 -5.99
N VAL A 377 0.11 -19.87 -6.63
CA VAL A 377 -0.39 -21.21 -6.28
C VAL A 377 0.68 -22.27 -6.56
N GLN A 378 1.29 -22.26 -7.74
CA GLN A 378 2.32 -23.20 -8.17
C GLN A 378 3.58 -23.16 -7.30
N ALA A 379 3.89 -22.00 -6.70
CA ALA A 379 4.96 -21.87 -5.71
C ALA A 379 4.63 -22.53 -4.35
N GLY A 380 3.48 -23.20 -4.21
CA GLY A 380 3.01 -23.80 -2.96
C GLY A 380 2.59 -22.77 -1.93
N LYS A 381 2.41 -21.50 -2.32
CA LYS A 381 2.10 -20.43 -1.36
C LYS A 381 0.64 -20.51 -0.88
N PRO A 382 0.37 -20.16 0.39
CA PRO A 382 -0.96 -20.28 0.95
C PRO A 382 -2.06 -19.45 0.26
N VAL A 383 -3.28 -19.99 0.27
CA VAL A 383 -4.50 -19.31 -0.20
C VAL A 383 -5.57 -19.34 0.90
N VAL A 384 -6.23 -18.21 1.13
CA VAL A 384 -7.39 -18.11 2.02
C VAL A 384 -8.59 -17.67 1.20
N GLY A 385 -9.66 -18.44 1.17
CA GLY A 385 -10.87 -18.14 0.40
C GLY A 385 -12.09 -17.91 1.27
N ILE A 386 -12.90 -16.92 0.91
CA ILE A 386 -14.17 -16.61 1.58
C ILE A 386 -15.32 -16.52 0.58
N ARG A 387 -16.52 -16.97 0.95
CA ARG A 387 -17.74 -16.89 0.14
C ARG A 387 -17.51 -17.34 -1.32
N THR A 388 -17.56 -16.40 -2.24
CA THR A 388 -17.56 -16.61 -3.69
C THR A 388 -16.21 -17.06 -4.22
N ALA A 389 -15.18 -17.07 -3.37
CA ALA A 389 -13.85 -17.57 -3.72
C ALA A 389 -13.87 -19.01 -4.27
N SER A 390 -14.84 -19.85 -3.94
CA SER A 390 -14.99 -21.20 -4.54
C SER A 390 -15.12 -21.15 -6.06
N HIS A 391 -15.65 -20.05 -6.61
CA HIS A 391 -15.89 -19.88 -8.03
C HIS A 391 -15.37 -18.52 -8.53
N ALA A 392 -14.24 -18.08 -7.97
CA ALA A 392 -13.62 -16.79 -8.28
C ALA A 392 -13.34 -16.62 -9.78
N PHE A 393 -12.73 -17.61 -10.41
CA PHE A 393 -12.23 -17.53 -11.78
C PHE A 393 -12.91 -18.51 -12.73
N SER A 394 -14.10 -19.00 -12.38
CA SER A 394 -14.93 -19.86 -13.23
C SER A 394 -16.11 -19.08 -13.79
N LEU A 395 -16.32 -19.15 -15.10
CA LEU A 395 -17.52 -18.61 -15.74
C LEU A 395 -18.60 -19.67 -15.92
N ARG A 396 -18.40 -20.89 -15.41
CA ARG A 396 -19.31 -22.04 -15.57
C ARG A 396 -19.49 -22.39 -17.05
N GLY A 397 -18.36 -22.44 -17.78
CA GLY A 397 -18.34 -22.80 -19.20
C GLY A 397 -18.92 -21.75 -20.14
N LYS A 398 -19.21 -20.53 -19.66
CA LYS A 398 -19.56 -19.41 -20.54
C LYS A 398 -18.34 -18.94 -21.35
N PRO A 399 -18.55 -18.32 -22.52
CA PRO A 399 -17.46 -17.81 -23.34
C PRO A 399 -16.52 -16.87 -22.57
N VAL A 400 -15.22 -17.04 -22.79
CA VAL A 400 -14.17 -16.19 -22.23
C VAL A 400 -13.97 -14.99 -23.15
N PRO A 401 -14.01 -13.74 -22.64
CA PRO A 401 -13.71 -12.56 -23.45
C PRO A 401 -12.30 -12.61 -24.07
N GLU A 402 -12.11 -11.98 -25.23
CA GLU A 402 -10.80 -11.90 -25.87
C GLU A 402 -9.76 -11.27 -24.94
N GLY A 403 -8.53 -11.80 -24.95
CA GLY A 403 -7.44 -11.35 -24.08
C GLY A 403 -7.57 -11.75 -22.60
N HIS A 404 -8.63 -12.44 -22.22
CA HIS A 404 -8.87 -12.90 -20.86
C HIS A 404 -8.71 -14.42 -20.72
N ALA A 405 -8.57 -14.88 -19.48
CA ALA A 405 -8.43 -16.26 -19.09
C ALA A 405 -9.28 -16.57 -17.84
N VAL A 406 -9.61 -17.84 -17.68
CA VAL A 406 -10.40 -18.40 -16.57
C VAL A 406 -9.69 -19.63 -16.01
N TRP A 407 -10.03 -20.01 -14.79
CA TRP A 407 -9.58 -21.24 -14.17
C TRP A 407 -10.81 -22.03 -13.70
N GLU A 408 -11.40 -22.80 -14.63
CA GLU A 408 -12.68 -23.49 -14.38
C GLU A 408 -12.58 -24.53 -13.24
N ASN A 409 -11.43 -25.20 -13.10
CA ASN A 409 -11.19 -26.17 -12.03
C ASN A 409 -10.65 -25.56 -10.73
N TRP A 410 -10.64 -24.22 -10.59
CA TRP A 410 -10.12 -23.51 -9.42
C TRP A 410 -10.66 -24.07 -8.08
N ASP A 411 -11.96 -24.37 -8.01
CA ASP A 411 -12.58 -24.89 -6.79
C ASP A 411 -11.94 -26.21 -6.34
N ALA A 412 -11.81 -27.15 -7.30
CA ALA A 412 -11.29 -28.49 -7.03
C ALA A 412 -9.78 -28.49 -6.80
N GLU A 413 -9.04 -27.64 -7.51
CA GLU A 413 -7.57 -27.63 -7.50
C GLU A 413 -6.98 -26.77 -6.37
N VAL A 414 -7.63 -25.65 -6.04
CA VAL A 414 -7.08 -24.66 -5.11
C VAL A 414 -7.88 -24.55 -3.82
N ILE A 415 -9.21 -24.44 -3.92
CA ILE A 415 -10.10 -24.27 -2.76
C ILE A 415 -10.33 -25.59 -2.01
N GLY A 416 -10.26 -26.72 -2.72
CA GLY A 416 -10.58 -28.04 -2.19
C GLY A 416 -12.09 -28.23 -1.97
N GLY A 417 -12.91 -27.43 -2.64
CA GLY A 417 -14.38 -27.42 -2.52
C GLY A 417 -15.08 -28.26 -3.58
N ASN A 418 -16.39 -28.37 -3.46
CA ASN A 418 -17.26 -28.93 -4.49
C ASN A 418 -18.54 -28.09 -4.64
N TYR A 419 -18.35 -26.78 -4.83
CA TYR A 419 -19.43 -25.81 -4.91
C TYR A 419 -20.36 -26.10 -6.09
N SER A 420 -21.63 -26.38 -5.80
CA SER A 420 -22.65 -26.64 -6.83
C SER A 420 -23.90 -25.76 -6.72
N GLY A 421 -23.80 -24.63 -6.00
CA GLY A 421 -24.90 -23.70 -5.78
C GLY A 421 -25.16 -23.44 -4.30
N HIS A 422 -26.36 -22.97 -3.98
CA HIS A 422 -26.75 -22.66 -2.61
C HIS A 422 -28.26 -22.88 -2.39
N HIS A 423 -28.64 -23.09 -1.13
CA HIS A 423 -30.03 -23.14 -0.70
C HIS A 423 -30.68 -21.74 -0.73
N ALA A 424 -31.99 -21.68 -0.54
CA ALA A 424 -32.75 -20.43 -0.67
C ALA A 424 -32.30 -19.36 0.35
N ASN A 425 -32.09 -18.12 -0.13
CA ASN A 425 -31.55 -17.00 0.67
C ASN A 425 -32.40 -16.61 1.89
N LYS A 426 -33.68 -16.99 1.93
CA LYS A 426 -34.59 -16.73 3.06
C LYS A 426 -34.36 -17.68 4.25
N LEU A 427 -33.66 -18.79 4.03
CA LEU A 427 -33.39 -19.78 5.08
C LEU A 427 -32.23 -19.29 5.96
N LYS A 428 -32.31 -19.60 7.25
CA LYS A 428 -31.28 -19.25 8.24
C LYS A 428 -30.30 -20.39 8.40
N THR A 429 -29.05 -20.11 8.06
CA THR A 429 -27.95 -21.08 8.16
C THR A 429 -27.48 -21.15 9.61
N LYS A 430 -27.69 -22.28 10.27
CA LYS A 430 -27.11 -22.60 11.58
C LYS A 430 -25.74 -23.24 11.35
N VAL A 431 -24.71 -22.77 12.05
CA VAL A 431 -23.32 -23.22 11.91
C VAL A 431 -22.87 -23.84 13.22
N TRP A 432 -22.13 -24.95 13.14
CA TRP A 432 -21.48 -25.56 14.30
C TRP A 432 -20.10 -26.12 13.97
N SER A 433 -19.21 -26.15 14.96
CA SER A 433 -17.90 -26.77 14.83
C SER A 433 -17.93 -28.29 15.04
N LEU A 434 -17.01 -28.96 14.34
CA LEU A 434 -16.64 -30.35 14.58
C LEU A 434 -15.43 -30.42 15.53
N ASP A 435 -15.18 -31.58 16.15
CA ASP A 435 -14.03 -31.79 17.05
C ASP A 435 -12.69 -31.51 16.35
N ALA A 436 -12.60 -31.83 15.05
CA ALA A 436 -11.43 -31.55 14.22
C ALA A 436 -11.07 -30.06 14.15
N ALA A 437 -12.01 -29.17 14.46
CA ALA A 437 -11.77 -27.73 14.50
C ALA A 437 -10.99 -27.29 15.74
N GLY A 438 -11.10 -28.01 16.87
CA GLY A 438 -10.52 -27.63 18.15
C GLY A 438 -9.04 -27.23 18.09
N PRO A 439 -8.15 -28.08 17.52
CA PRO A 439 -6.72 -27.76 17.41
C PRO A 439 -6.40 -26.52 16.54
N LEU A 440 -7.18 -26.28 15.47
CA LEU A 440 -6.97 -25.14 14.58
C LEU A 440 -7.56 -23.85 15.16
N LEU A 441 -8.78 -23.96 15.70
CA LEU A 441 -9.53 -22.84 16.23
C LEU A 441 -9.13 -22.49 17.66
N GLY A 442 -8.25 -23.27 18.30
CA GLY A 442 -7.80 -23.04 19.68
C GLY A 442 -8.96 -22.93 20.68
N GLN A 443 -10.10 -23.55 20.37
CA GLN A 443 -11.30 -23.49 21.20
C GLN A 443 -11.48 -24.81 21.94
N LYS A 444 -11.73 -24.72 23.25
CA LYS A 444 -12.08 -25.87 24.09
C LYS A 444 -13.56 -26.24 23.97
N GLU A 445 -14.40 -25.27 23.63
CA GLU A 445 -15.85 -25.43 23.51
C GLU A 445 -16.30 -25.40 22.04
N PRO A 446 -17.34 -26.15 21.66
CA PRO A 446 -17.91 -26.08 20.32
C PRO A 446 -18.47 -24.69 19.97
N VAL A 447 -18.11 -24.18 18.80
CA VAL A 447 -18.68 -22.95 18.23
C VAL A 447 -20.07 -23.24 17.69
N ARG A 448 -21.04 -22.37 17.98
CA ARG A 448 -22.35 -22.35 17.32
C ARG A 448 -22.81 -20.93 17.06
N PHE A 449 -23.33 -20.67 15.86
CA PHE A 449 -23.92 -19.38 15.51
C PHE A 449 -24.79 -19.43 14.26
N GLU A 450 -25.52 -18.34 13.98
CA GLU A 450 -26.26 -18.18 12.74
C GLU A 450 -25.47 -17.33 11.73
N SER A 451 -25.41 -17.78 10.48
CA SER A 451 -24.83 -16.99 9.38
C SER A 451 -25.90 -16.16 8.68
N GLY A 452 -25.50 -14.97 8.22
CA GLY A 452 -26.39 -14.07 7.49
C GLY A 452 -26.62 -14.43 6.03
N GLY A 453 -25.83 -15.33 5.44
CA GLY A 453 -26.00 -15.71 4.03
C GLY A 453 -26.43 -17.17 3.84
N SER A 454 -26.79 -17.48 2.60
CA SER A 454 -27.28 -18.81 2.21
C SER A 454 -26.25 -19.90 2.45
N LEU A 455 -26.75 -21.09 2.80
CA LEU A 455 -25.97 -22.32 2.90
C LEU A 455 -25.55 -22.76 1.49
N TYR A 456 -24.25 -22.84 1.25
CA TYR A 456 -23.68 -23.32 -0.01
C TYR A 456 -23.68 -24.84 -0.04
N ILE A 457 -23.93 -25.41 -1.21
CA ILE A 457 -23.84 -26.86 -1.43
C ILE A 457 -22.39 -27.20 -1.76
N ASN A 458 -21.74 -27.96 -0.87
CA ASN A 458 -20.32 -28.31 -0.96
C ASN A 458 -20.05 -29.81 -0.84
N THR A 459 -21.09 -30.63 -0.62
CA THR A 459 -20.98 -32.10 -0.62
C THR A 459 -20.97 -32.69 -2.05
N PRO A 460 -20.34 -33.87 -2.26
CA PRO A 460 -19.48 -34.61 -1.32
C PRO A 460 -18.14 -33.90 -1.07
N THR A 461 -17.47 -34.26 0.04
CA THR A 461 -16.12 -33.80 0.38
C THR A 461 -15.06 -34.36 -0.58
N ARG A 462 -13.87 -33.76 -0.58
CA ARG A 462 -12.73 -34.18 -1.42
C ARG A 462 -11.58 -34.77 -0.60
N PRO A 463 -10.77 -35.68 -1.18
CA PRO A 463 -9.53 -36.13 -0.55
C PRO A 463 -8.61 -34.95 -0.22
N GLY A 464 -8.08 -34.91 1.00
CA GLY A 464 -7.22 -33.83 1.49
C GLY A 464 -7.97 -32.64 2.11
N GLN A 465 -9.30 -32.71 2.16
CA GLN A 465 -10.16 -31.73 2.85
C GLN A 465 -10.39 -32.15 4.30
N ASP A 466 -10.00 -31.30 5.24
CA ASP A 466 -10.29 -31.47 6.67
C ASP A 466 -11.40 -30.48 7.07
N VAL A 467 -12.63 -31.00 7.21
CA VAL A 467 -13.82 -30.18 7.53
C VAL A 467 -13.80 -29.75 8.99
N LEU A 468 -14.01 -28.46 9.21
CA LEU A 468 -13.95 -27.83 10.53
C LEU A 468 -15.34 -27.42 11.01
N LEU A 469 -16.12 -26.80 10.14
CA LEU A 469 -17.46 -26.31 10.44
C LEU A 469 -18.48 -26.90 9.46
N MET A 470 -19.64 -27.26 9.98
CA MET A 470 -20.82 -27.70 9.24
C MET A 470 -21.92 -26.65 9.35
N GLY A 471 -22.79 -26.61 8.35
CA GLY A 471 -23.96 -25.75 8.32
C GLY A 471 -25.21 -26.50 7.90
N GLY A 472 -26.34 -26.13 8.49
CA GLY A 472 -27.65 -26.70 8.23
C GLY A 472 -28.72 -25.62 8.15
N VAL A 473 -29.83 -25.92 7.47
CA VAL A 473 -31.00 -25.05 7.38
C VAL A 473 -32.26 -25.87 7.65
N ASP A 474 -33.23 -25.28 8.36
CA ASP A 474 -34.46 -25.97 8.69
C ASP A 474 -35.24 -26.34 7.41
N GLY A 475 -35.71 -27.59 7.33
CA GLY A 475 -36.44 -28.12 6.18
C GLY A 475 -35.55 -28.64 5.03
N VAL A 476 -34.23 -28.73 5.24
CA VAL A 476 -33.30 -29.42 4.34
C VAL A 476 -32.61 -30.52 5.10
N ASP A 477 -32.77 -31.77 4.66
CA ASP A 477 -32.28 -32.96 5.38
C ASP A 477 -30.77 -33.22 5.21
N ARG A 478 -30.02 -32.24 4.70
CA ARG A 478 -28.59 -32.36 4.45
C ARG A 478 -27.82 -31.17 4.99
N ASP A 479 -26.80 -31.48 5.78
CA ASP A 479 -25.81 -30.52 6.24
C ASP A 479 -24.66 -30.40 5.24
N GLU A 480 -24.07 -29.22 5.16
CA GLU A 480 -22.98 -28.91 4.22
C GLU A 480 -21.73 -28.44 4.98
N PRO A 481 -20.52 -28.84 4.53
CA PRO A 481 -19.29 -28.20 4.97
C PRO A 481 -19.32 -26.70 4.68
N VAL A 482 -19.04 -25.88 5.70
CA VAL A 482 -18.97 -24.41 5.55
C VAL A 482 -17.60 -23.83 5.87
N ALA A 483 -16.68 -24.61 6.46
CA ALA A 483 -15.28 -24.24 6.58
C ALA A 483 -14.38 -25.48 6.63
N TRP A 484 -13.23 -25.44 5.95
CA TRP A 484 -12.26 -26.53 5.92
C TRP A 484 -10.84 -26.02 5.66
N THR A 485 -9.86 -26.85 6.01
CA THR A 485 -8.52 -26.74 5.44
C THR A 485 -8.34 -27.74 4.31
N PHE A 486 -7.43 -27.45 3.40
CA PHE A 486 -7.12 -28.28 2.24
C PHE A 486 -5.61 -28.30 2.00
N ARG A 487 -5.04 -29.50 1.90
CA ARG A 487 -3.66 -29.68 1.45
C ARG A 487 -3.64 -29.90 -0.06
N ARG A 488 -3.16 -28.90 -0.79
CA ARG A 488 -3.07 -28.94 -2.25
C ARG A 488 -1.98 -29.90 -2.71
N ARG A 489 -2.09 -30.36 -3.96
CA ARG A 489 -1.09 -31.25 -4.58
C ARG A 489 0.28 -30.61 -4.74
N ASP A 490 0.33 -29.29 -4.85
CA ASP A 490 1.55 -28.49 -4.93
C ASP A 490 2.24 -28.28 -3.56
N GLY A 491 1.73 -28.89 -2.49
CA GLY A 491 2.24 -28.74 -1.12
C GLY A 491 1.69 -27.51 -0.38
N GLY A 492 0.96 -26.64 -1.08
CA GLY A 492 0.35 -25.45 -0.51
C GLY A 492 -0.81 -25.73 0.41
N ARG A 493 -0.99 -24.83 1.38
CA ARG A 493 -2.10 -24.82 2.32
C ARG A 493 -3.21 -23.90 1.83
N THR A 494 -4.43 -24.41 1.78
CA THR A 494 -5.62 -23.59 1.59
C THR A 494 -6.53 -23.66 2.80
N PHE A 495 -7.04 -22.52 3.25
CA PHE A 495 -8.25 -22.47 4.07
C PHE A 495 -9.38 -21.89 3.25
N TYR A 496 -10.57 -22.47 3.38
CA TYR A 496 -11.77 -21.89 2.80
C TYR A 496 -12.94 -21.89 3.77
N THR A 497 -13.75 -20.84 3.71
CA THR A 497 -15.08 -20.83 4.31
C THR A 497 -16.13 -20.26 3.36
N SER A 498 -17.29 -20.92 3.29
CA SER A 498 -18.46 -20.41 2.56
C SER A 498 -19.25 -19.36 3.37
N LEU A 499 -18.75 -18.99 4.54
CA LEU A 499 -19.23 -17.87 5.37
C LEU A 499 -18.56 -16.56 4.94
N GLY A 500 -18.93 -15.43 5.53
CA GLY A 500 -18.38 -14.11 5.21
C GLY A 500 -19.40 -13.06 4.79
N HIS A 501 -20.67 -13.24 5.18
CA HIS A 501 -21.66 -12.18 5.15
C HIS A 501 -21.28 -11.08 6.16
N VAL A 502 -21.78 -9.86 5.98
CA VAL A 502 -21.50 -8.74 6.90
C VAL A 502 -21.78 -9.11 8.36
N SER A 503 -22.90 -9.80 8.62
CA SER A 503 -23.27 -10.26 9.97
C SER A 503 -22.44 -11.41 10.50
N ASP A 504 -21.65 -12.10 9.67
CA ASP A 504 -20.70 -13.11 10.15
C ASP A 504 -19.50 -12.38 10.80
N PHE A 505 -19.07 -11.24 10.25
CA PHE A 505 -18.03 -10.39 10.83
C PHE A 505 -18.45 -9.67 12.12
N GLU A 506 -19.74 -9.64 12.46
CA GLU A 506 -20.21 -9.16 13.77
C GLU A 506 -19.91 -10.16 14.90
N GLN A 507 -19.50 -11.38 14.56
CA GLN A 507 -19.35 -12.48 15.51
C GLN A 507 -17.87 -12.69 15.85
N ALA A 508 -17.55 -12.68 17.14
CA ALA A 508 -16.18 -12.87 17.61
C ALA A 508 -15.58 -14.22 17.14
N ALA A 509 -16.36 -15.30 17.22
CA ALA A 509 -15.93 -16.64 16.84
C ALA A 509 -15.54 -16.73 15.34
N PHE A 510 -16.27 -16.05 14.46
CA PHE A 510 -15.95 -16.04 13.02
C PHE A 510 -14.63 -15.30 12.75
N ASN A 511 -14.44 -14.12 13.35
CA ASN A 511 -13.22 -13.34 13.19
C ASN A 511 -12.00 -14.09 13.77
N GLU A 512 -12.15 -14.71 14.94
CA GLU A 512 -11.08 -15.48 15.57
C GLU A 512 -10.71 -16.72 14.73
N MET A 513 -11.70 -17.44 14.20
CA MET A 513 -11.45 -18.52 13.24
C MET A 513 -10.65 -18.03 12.03
N LEU A 514 -11.07 -16.90 11.44
CA LEU A 514 -10.43 -16.39 10.23
C LEU A 514 -8.98 -15.96 10.49
N LEU A 515 -8.69 -15.36 11.66
CA LEU A 515 -7.33 -15.07 12.11
C LEU A 515 -6.51 -16.36 12.23
N LYS A 516 -7.02 -17.36 12.95
CA LYS A 516 -6.33 -18.63 13.18
C LYS A 516 -6.09 -19.40 11.87
N ALA A 517 -7.03 -19.33 10.94
CA ALA A 517 -6.89 -19.88 9.60
C ALA A 517 -5.74 -19.23 8.81
N VAL A 518 -5.59 -17.91 8.90
CA VAL A 518 -4.46 -17.19 8.30
C VAL A 518 -3.15 -17.62 8.95
N MET A 519 -3.08 -17.71 10.28
CA MET A 519 -1.89 -18.16 11.02
C MET A 519 -1.48 -19.60 10.63
N TRP A 520 -2.45 -20.51 10.55
CA TRP A 520 -2.23 -21.87 10.09
C TRP A 520 -1.70 -21.93 8.65
N CYS A 521 -2.24 -21.10 7.75
CA CYS A 521 -1.78 -21.01 6.37
C CYS A 521 -0.30 -20.65 6.28
N VAL A 522 0.16 -19.72 7.12
CA VAL A 522 1.57 -19.31 7.16
C VAL A 522 2.47 -20.23 8.00
N GLY A 523 1.88 -21.12 8.81
CA GLY A 523 2.61 -22.09 9.61
C GLY A 523 3.19 -21.50 10.89
N THR A 524 2.57 -20.44 11.38
CA THR A 524 2.83 -19.87 12.69
C THR A 524 1.75 -20.41 13.63
N PRO A 525 2.07 -20.81 14.88
CA PRO A 525 1.05 -21.03 15.89
C PRO A 525 0.19 -19.77 16.03
N ALA A 526 -1.13 -19.92 16.21
CA ALA A 526 -1.91 -18.81 16.70
C ALA A 526 -1.56 -18.63 18.19
N ASP A 527 -1.00 -17.46 18.54
CA ASP A 527 -0.63 -17.13 19.92
C ASP A 527 -1.84 -17.15 20.87
#